data_AF-A0A7G9WGS7-F1
#
_entry.id   AF-A0A7G9WGS7-F1
#
_cell.length_a   1.000
_cell.length_b   1.000
_cell.length_c   1.000
_cell.angle_alpha   90.00
_cell.angle_beta   90.00
_cell.angle_gamma   90.00
#
_symmetry.space_group_name_H-M   'P 1'
#
loop_
_entity.id
_entity.type
_entity.pdbx_description
1 polymer ?
#
loop_
_entity_poly.entity_id
_entity_poly.type
_entity_poly.pdbx_seq_one_letter_code
_entity_poly.pdbx_strand_id
1 'polypeptide(L)'
;MGSSKGSGNTPQAFPHRTSVTIKGMMILLFILSFFSLPSGLALESAQLSFSAAATDYSWMFFLLLPIPLANLILGVVYKRRGFKTTKNIIVGIIFTILLCIYGSFTFIFSGTYLHNLSFIDDISSEVHFSLPDRGHITTQKFQENVPNSSSVSTTSKVVEDSVNYYSMSSIEFTDEEQISAFKTAVNGSKFWVTTVTTPLSSIIPMLYSTQSSEFNYFMVYNVNLGTYNTVPSKSGNYRFIYIAYDSSGNKMLIGEYTYNVTL
;
A
#
# COMPACT_ATOMS: atom_id res chain seq x y z
N MET A 1 -34.03 28.04 -78.08
CA MET A 1 -32.83 27.20 -77.89
C MET A 1 -31.74 28.09 -77.34
N GLY A 2 -31.28 27.87 -76.11
CA GLY A 2 -30.32 28.74 -75.42
C GLY A 2 -30.56 28.75 -73.91
N SER A 3 -30.27 27.62 -73.27
CA SER A 3 -30.46 27.37 -71.84
C SER A 3 -29.43 28.13 -71.00
N SER A 4 -29.92 28.83 -69.98
CA SER A 4 -29.15 29.36 -68.85
C SER A 4 -29.20 28.35 -67.70
N LYS A 5 -28.05 28.17 -67.01
CA LYS A 5 -27.76 27.49 -65.71
C LYS A 5 -26.57 26.53 -65.87
N GLY A 6 -25.58 26.49 -64.98
CA GLY A 6 -25.36 27.22 -63.74
C GLY A 6 -23.87 27.13 -63.39
N SER A 7 -23.35 28.20 -62.83
CA SER A 7 -22.00 28.27 -62.27
C SER A 7 -21.94 27.38 -61.03
N GLY A 8 -21.14 26.32 -61.10
CA GLY A 8 -20.86 25.43 -59.98
C GLY A 8 -20.02 26.17 -58.95
N ASN A 9 -20.64 26.53 -57.83
CA ASN A 9 -19.93 26.92 -56.61
C ASN A 9 -19.08 25.74 -56.15
N THR A 10 -17.77 25.82 -56.39
CA THR A 10 -16.77 25.04 -55.69
C THR A 10 -16.76 25.49 -54.22
N PRO A 11 -16.82 24.58 -53.24
CA PRO A 11 -16.65 24.98 -51.85
C PRO A 11 -15.22 25.51 -51.69
N GLN A 12 -15.12 26.79 -51.31
CA GLN A 12 -13.86 27.42 -50.93
C GLN A 12 -13.20 26.58 -49.84
N ALA A 13 -12.05 25.98 -50.17
CA ALA A 13 -11.18 25.36 -49.18
C ALA A 13 -10.66 26.46 -48.25
N PHE A 14 -11.15 26.49 -47.02
CA PHE A 14 -10.62 27.38 -45.98
C PHE A 14 -9.11 27.10 -45.79
N PRO A 15 -8.25 28.12 -45.83
CA PRO A 15 -6.82 27.92 -45.62
C PRO A 15 -6.57 27.54 -44.16
N HIS A 16 -6.09 26.32 -43.93
CA HIS A 16 -5.82 25.78 -42.59
C HIS A 16 -4.53 26.36 -42.01
N ARG A 17 -4.57 27.64 -41.62
CA ARG A 17 -3.49 28.27 -40.87
C ARG A 17 -3.56 27.73 -39.45
N THR A 18 -2.78 26.68 -39.18
CA THR A 18 -2.60 26.17 -37.82
C THR A 18 -2.18 27.31 -36.92
N SER A 19 -3.03 27.69 -35.95
CA SER A 19 -2.58 28.54 -34.86
C SER A 19 -1.43 27.80 -34.16
N VAL A 20 -0.25 28.41 -34.14
CA VAL A 20 0.96 27.88 -33.47
C VAL A 20 0.63 27.48 -32.02
N THR A 21 -0.30 28.19 -31.38
CA THR A 21 -0.83 27.92 -30.05
C THR A 21 -1.46 26.53 -29.92
N ILE A 22 -2.24 26.06 -30.90
CA ILE A 22 -2.90 24.75 -30.85
C ILE A 22 -1.86 23.62 -30.91
N LYS A 23 -0.86 23.78 -31.79
CA LYS A 23 0.25 22.81 -31.89
C LYS A 23 1.04 22.76 -30.59
N GLY A 24 1.37 23.92 -30.01
CA GLY A 24 2.06 24.01 -28.72
C GLY A 24 1.29 23.32 -27.59
N MET A 25 -0.01 23.60 -27.47
CA MET A 25 -0.88 22.98 -26.48
C MET A 25 -0.94 21.45 -26.62
N MET A 26 -1.06 20.93 -27.84
CA MET A 26 -1.10 19.48 -28.09
C MET A 26 0.23 18.79 -27.79
N ILE A 27 1.37 19.45 -28.06
CA ILE A 27 2.69 18.93 -27.70
C ILE A 27 2.87 18.94 -26.18
N LEU A 28 2.44 20.01 -25.51
CA LEU A 28 2.49 20.11 -24.05
C LEU A 28 1.67 19.00 -23.38
N LEU A 29 0.41 18.81 -23.77
CA LEU A 29 -0.44 17.75 -23.23
C LEU A 29 0.09 16.35 -23.52
N PHE A 30 0.70 16.16 -24.69
CA PHE A 30 1.37 14.91 -25.02
C PHE A 30 2.51 14.62 -24.04
N ILE A 31 3.38 15.59 -23.78
CA ILE A 31 4.50 15.46 -22.84
C ILE A 31 3.99 15.24 -21.42
N LEU A 32 3.03 16.05 -20.95
CA LEU A 32 2.46 15.94 -19.60
C LEU A 32 1.78 14.58 -19.36
N SER A 33 1.22 13.94 -20.40
CA SER A 33 0.65 12.60 -20.27
C SER A 33 1.70 11.54 -19.91
N PHE A 34 2.97 11.68 -20.34
CA PHE A 34 4.03 10.77 -19.91
C PHE A 34 4.44 10.98 -18.46
N PHE A 35 4.34 12.23 -17.98
CA PHE A 35 4.66 12.58 -16.60
C PHE A 35 3.52 12.26 -15.61
N SER A 36 2.30 12.02 -16.09
CA SER A 36 1.18 11.74 -15.19
C SER A 36 1.38 10.45 -14.38
N LEU A 37 2.02 9.42 -14.92
CA LEU A 37 2.27 8.18 -14.15
C LEU A 37 3.36 8.37 -13.07
N PRO A 38 4.57 8.89 -13.39
CA PRO A 38 5.56 9.20 -12.37
C PRO A 38 5.07 10.18 -11.31
N SER A 39 4.28 11.20 -11.70
CA SER A 39 3.68 12.11 -10.73
C SER A 39 2.68 11.43 -9.81
N GLY A 40 1.94 10.43 -10.29
CA GLY A 40 1.02 9.64 -9.45
C GLY A 40 1.78 8.84 -8.41
N LEU A 41 2.85 8.16 -8.83
CA LEU A 41 3.77 7.45 -7.93
C LEU A 41 4.41 8.40 -6.90
N ALA A 42 4.84 9.59 -7.33
CA ALA A 42 5.42 10.57 -6.43
C ALA A 42 4.40 11.05 -5.37
N LEU A 43 3.16 11.31 -5.77
CA LEU A 43 2.07 11.69 -4.86
C LEU A 43 1.77 10.59 -3.83
N GLU A 44 1.62 9.35 -4.28
CA GLU A 44 1.40 8.19 -3.41
C GLU A 44 2.58 8.01 -2.44
N SER A 45 3.82 8.05 -2.94
CA SER A 45 5.02 7.87 -2.13
C SER A 45 5.19 8.92 -1.03
N ALA A 46 4.70 10.14 -1.27
CA ALA A 46 4.75 11.21 -0.28
C ALA A 46 3.78 11.01 0.89
N GLN A 47 2.81 10.09 0.77
CA GLN A 47 1.86 9.74 1.82
C GLN A 47 2.20 8.43 2.54
N LEU A 48 3.16 7.66 2.04
CA LEU A 48 3.57 6.41 2.66
C LEU A 48 4.16 6.70 4.05
N SER A 49 3.49 6.21 5.08
CA SER A 49 3.98 6.15 6.45
C SER A 49 4.24 4.69 6.85
N PHE A 50 4.80 4.45 8.03
CA PHE A 50 5.05 3.07 8.49
C PHE A 50 3.74 2.31 8.71
N SER A 51 2.67 3.01 9.11
CA SER A 51 1.34 2.44 9.29
C SER A 51 0.49 2.47 8.01
N ALA A 52 0.99 2.96 6.86
CA ALA A 52 0.22 2.99 5.62
C ALA A 52 0.31 1.64 4.89
N ALA A 53 -0.82 1.10 4.44
CA ALA A 53 -0.80 -0.01 3.51
C ALA A 53 -0.34 0.45 2.13
N ALA A 54 0.28 -0.46 1.37
CA ALA A 54 0.83 -0.16 0.05
C ALA A 54 -0.20 0.39 -0.95
N THR A 55 -1.50 0.20 -0.71
CA THR A 55 -2.59 0.59 -1.61
C THR A 55 -3.50 1.67 -1.06
N ASP A 56 -3.26 2.19 0.15
CA ASP A 56 -4.16 3.15 0.81
C ASP A 56 -4.31 4.46 0.02
N TYR A 57 -3.23 4.86 -0.66
CA TYR A 57 -3.16 6.15 -1.36
C TYR A 57 -3.17 6.02 -2.89
N SER A 58 -3.34 4.81 -3.44
CA SER A 58 -3.34 4.61 -4.89
C SER A 58 -4.46 5.38 -5.60
N TRP A 59 -5.59 5.68 -4.92
CA TRP A 59 -6.65 6.54 -5.44
C TRP A 59 -6.14 7.92 -5.92
N MET A 60 -5.01 8.41 -5.41
CA MET A 60 -4.40 9.68 -5.83
C MET A 60 -4.02 9.70 -7.32
N PHE A 61 -3.83 8.54 -7.96
CA PHE A 61 -3.61 8.45 -9.41
C PHE A 61 -4.78 9.03 -10.23
N PHE A 62 -6.00 9.01 -9.67
CA PHE A 62 -7.16 9.63 -10.31
C PHE A 62 -7.05 11.16 -10.42
N LEU A 63 -6.28 11.81 -9.54
CA LEU A 63 -6.06 13.26 -9.59
C LEU A 63 -5.35 13.69 -10.89
N LEU A 64 -4.61 12.77 -11.52
CA LEU A 64 -3.84 13.04 -12.73
C LEU A 64 -4.57 12.63 -14.01
N LEU A 65 -5.73 11.98 -13.92
CA LEU A 65 -6.57 11.63 -15.08
C LEU A 65 -6.94 12.81 -15.99
N PRO A 66 -7.20 14.04 -15.49
CA PRO A 66 -7.56 15.15 -16.37
C PRO A 66 -6.55 15.41 -17.49
N ILE A 67 -5.26 15.14 -17.27
CA ILE A 67 -4.18 15.38 -18.24
C ILE A 67 -4.30 14.45 -19.48
N PRO A 68 -4.20 13.11 -19.35
CA PRO A 68 -4.34 12.20 -20.49
C PRO A 68 -5.75 12.22 -21.09
N LEU A 69 -6.79 12.49 -20.30
CA LEU A 69 -8.16 12.61 -20.81
C LEU A 69 -8.32 13.86 -21.69
N ALA A 70 -7.78 15.00 -21.28
CA ALA A 70 -7.75 16.21 -22.11
C ALA A 70 -6.93 15.98 -23.40
N ASN A 71 -5.77 15.32 -23.29
CA ASN A 71 -4.95 14.95 -24.45
C ASN A 71 -5.70 14.05 -25.45
N LEU A 72 -6.46 13.07 -24.95
CA LEU A 72 -7.33 12.21 -25.74
C LEU A 72 -8.45 12.99 -26.42
N ILE A 73 -9.24 13.74 -25.64
CA ILE A 73 -10.41 14.48 -26.13
C ILE A 73 -9.99 15.49 -27.20
N LEU A 74 -8.97 16.30 -26.93
CA LEU A 74 -8.45 17.26 -27.89
C LEU A 74 -7.82 16.56 -29.11
N GLY A 75 -7.14 15.43 -28.89
CA GLY A 75 -6.65 14.56 -29.96
C GLY A 75 -7.76 14.18 -30.94
N VAL A 76 -8.90 13.70 -30.44
CA VAL A 76 -10.07 13.32 -31.26
C VAL A 76 -10.69 14.53 -31.95
N VAL A 77 -10.92 15.63 -31.22
CA VAL A 77 -11.52 16.87 -31.75
C VAL A 77 -10.69 17.41 -32.92
N TYR A 78 -9.37 17.50 -32.77
CA TYR A 78 -8.50 18.01 -33.82
C TYR A 78 -8.28 17.00 -34.95
N LYS A 79 -8.33 15.69 -34.69
CA LYS A 79 -8.32 14.68 -35.77
C LYS A 79 -9.51 14.86 -36.71
N ARG A 80 -10.70 15.12 -36.16
CA ARG A 80 -11.92 15.42 -36.95
C ARG A 80 -11.79 16.71 -37.78
N ARG A 81 -10.94 17.64 -37.36
CA ARG A 81 -10.62 18.89 -38.09
C ARG A 81 -9.47 18.74 -39.10
N GLY A 82 -9.04 17.50 -39.40
CA GLY A 82 -8.01 17.20 -40.39
C GLY A 82 -6.57 17.23 -39.87
N PHE A 83 -6.36 17.32 -38.54
CA PHE A 83 -5.01 17.33 -37.97
C PHE A 83 -4.44 15.92 -37.71
N LYS A 84 -3.12 15.80 -37.83
CA LYS A 84 -2.37 14.57 -37.51
C LYS A 84 -2.16 14.43 -35.99
N THR A 85 -3.19 14.04 -35.25
CA THR A 85 -3.17 13.91 -33.77
C THR A 85 -3.32 12.47 -33.27
N THR A 86 -3.10 11.47 -34.13
CA THR A 86 -3.23 10.04 -33.75
C THR A 86 -2.35 9.67 -32.57
N LYS A 87 -1.14 10.24 -32.45
CA LYS A 87 -0.23 10.00 -31.31
C LYS A 87 -0.85 10.45 -29.98
N ASN A 88 -1.46 11.63 -29.95
CA ASN A 88 -2.15 12.16 -28.77
C ASN A 88 -3.32 11.27 -28.33
N ILE A 89 -4.08 10.76 -29.30
CA ILE A 89 -5.20 9.83 -29.02
C ILE A 89 -4.66 8.54 -28.39
N ILE A 90 -3.64 7.92 -29.00
CA ILE A 90 -3.07 6.66 -28.50
C ILE A 90 -2.49 6.84 -27.10
N VAL A 91 -1.66 7.88 -26.89
CA VAL A 91 -1.06 8.17 -25.58
C VAL A 91 -2.12 8.50 -24.54
N GLY A 92 -3.12 9.31 -24.89
CA GLY A 92 -4.22 9.63 -23.99
C GLY A 92 -5.00 8.39 -23.54
N ILE A 93 -5.30 7.44 -24.44
CA ILE A 93 -5.95 6.16 -24.08
C ILE A 93 -5.07 5.35 -23.13
N ILE A 94 -3.80 5.13 -23.49
CA ILE A 94 -2.87 4.28 -22.71
C ILE A 94 -2.75 4.82 -21.28
N PHE A 95 -2.44 6.10 -21.11
CA PHE A 95 -2.24 6.67 -19.77
C PHE A 95 -3.53 6.83 -18.98
N THR A 96 -4.67 7.06 -19.64
CA THR A 96 -5.98 7.02 -18.94
C THR A 96 -6.23 5.62 -18.35
N ILE A 97 -6.03 4.57 -19.15
CA ILE A 97 -6.23 3.18 -18.69
C ILE A 97 -5.27 2.84 -17.55
N LEU A 98 -3.98 3.17 -17.69
CA LEU A 98 -2.99 2.91 -16.65
C LEU A 98 -3.36 3.61 -15.33
N LEU A 99 -3.63 4.92 -15.37
CA LEU A 99 -4.03 5.67 -14.17
C LEU A 99 -5.30 5.11 -13.54
N CYS A 100 -6.28 4.65 -14.34
CA CYS A 100 -7.47 4.02 -13.82
C CYS A 100 -7.18 2.69 -13.10
N ILE A 101 -6.32 1.84 -13.67
CA ILE A 101 -5.93 0.56 -13.06
C ILE A 101 -5.24 0.81 -11.73
N TYR A 102 -4.19 1.64 -11.70
CA TYR A 102 -3.46 1.97 -10.47
C TYR A 102 -4.37 2.66 -9.45
N GLY A 103 -5.17 3.64 -9.89
CA GLY A 103 -6.14 4.33 -9.04
C GLY A 103 -7.13 3.40 -8.33
N SER A 104 -7.50 2.31 -8.99
CA SER A 104 -8.49 1.37 -8.47
C SER A 104 -7.96 0.46 -7.36
N PHE A 105 -6.65 0.37 -7.14
CA PHE A 105 -6.06 -0.53 -6.15
C PHE A 105 -6.58 -0.27 -4.74
N THR A 106 -6.74 0.99 -4.32
CA THR A 106 -7.33 1.32 -3.01
C THR A 106 -8.70 0.66 -2.81
N PHE A 107 -9.52 0.61 -3.86
CA PHE A 107 -10.85 0.01 -3.78
C PHE A 107 -10.81 -1.52 -3.86
N ILE A 108 -10.00 -2.06 -4.78
CA ILE A 108 -9.85 -3.50 -5.00
C ILE A 108 -9.28 -4.19 -3.75
N PHE A 109 -8.36 -3.54 -3.04
CA PHE A 109 -7.68 -4.08 -1.87
C PHE A 109 -8.17 -3.50 -0.53
N SER A 110 -9.29 -2.76 -0.53
CA SER A 110 -9.86 -2.14 0.68
C SER A 110 -10.19 -3.12 1.81
N GLY A 111 -10.45 -4.39 1.49
CA GLY A 111 -10.73 -5.45 2.47
C GLY A 111 -9.50 -6.19 2.99
N THR A 112 -8.32 -5.92 2.45
CA THR A 112 -7.09 -6.65 2.81
C THR A 112 -6.47 -6.16 4.11
N TYR A 113 -6.71 -4.89 4.46
CA TYR A 113 -6.12 -4.23 5.62
C TYR A 113 -7.20 -3.73 6.56
N LEU A 114 -6.94 -3.86 7.86
CA LEU A 114 -7.81 -3.37 8.93
C LEU A 114 -7.13 -2.20 9.64
N HIS A 115 -7.88 -1.15 9.92
CA HIS A 115 -7.36 0.06 10.58
C HIS A 115 -7.96 0.29 11.97
N ASN A 116 -8.33 -0.79 12.67
CA ASN A 116 -8.98 -0.71 13.98
C ASN A 116 -7.99 -1.00 15.12
N LEU A 117 -7.92 -0.07 16.08
CA LEU A 117 -7.06 -0.13 17.26
C LEU A 117 -7.56 -1.10 18.35
N SER A 118 -8.80 -1.58 18.29
CA SER A 118 -9.33 -2.54 19.28
C SER A 118 -8.50 -3.83 19.38
N PHE A 119 -7.74 -4.15 18.32
CA PHE A 119 -6.78 -5.25 18.32
C PHE A 119 -5.66 -5.08 19.37
N ILE A 120 -5.26 -3.83 19.67
CA ILE A 120 -4.22 -3.56 20.65
C ILE A 120 -4.65 -3.97 22.06
N ASP A 121 -5.92 -3.77 22.42
CA ASP A 121 -6.45 -4.14 23.73
C ASP A 121 -6.41 -5.66 23.95
N ASP A 122 -6.75 -6.43 22.91
CA ASP A 122 -6.69 -7.89 22.93
C ASP A 122 -5.24 -8.36 23.14
N ILE A 123 -4.29 -7.81 22.37
CA ILE A 123 -2.87 -8.15 22.48
C ILE A 123 -2.33 -7.74 23.85
N SER A 124 -2.60 -6.52 24.30
CA SER A 124 -2.17 -5.99 25.60
C SER A 124 -2.65 -6.89 26.75
N SER A 125 -3.87 -7.40 26.65
CA SER A 125 -4.44 -8.33 27.63
C SER A 125 -3.74 -9.69 27.59
N GLU A 126 -3.45 -10.20 26.39
CA GLU A 126 -2.82 -11.50 26.18
C GLU A 126 -1.34 -11.55 26.59
N VAL A 127 -0.58 -10.50 26.27
CA VAL A 127 0.84 -10.36 26.67
C VAL A 127 0.99 -9.78 28.06
N HIS A 128 -0.10 -9.53 28.80
CA HIS A 128 -0.10 -8.99 30.16
C HIS A 128 0.81 -7.75 30.34
N PHE A 129 0.85 -6.88 29.33
CA PHE A 129 1.66 -5.67 29.31
C PHE A 129 0.90 -4.54 28.61
N SER A 130 0.72 -3.41 29.28
CA SER A 130 -0.03 -2.27 28.74
C SER A 130 0.65 -1.69 27.50
N LEU A 131 -0.10 -1.65 26.39
CA LEU A 131 0.30 -1.03 25.13
C LEU A 131 -0.45 0.31 24.92
N PRO A 132 0.13 1.29 24.20
CA PRO A 132 -0.60 2.51 23.83
C PRO A 132 -1.73 2.18 22.85
N ASP A 133 -2.89 2.79 23.03
CA ASP A 133 -4.10 2.51 22.23
C ASP A 133 -4.44 3.63 21.24
N ARG A 134 -3.61 4.69 21.15
CA ARG A 134 -3.80 5.83 20.24
C ARG A 134 -2.74 5.93 19.17
N GLY A 135 -3.17 5.91 17.91
CA GLY A 135 -2.29 6.06 16.76
C GLY A 135 -2.96 5.71 15.44
N HIS A 136 -2.13 5.48 14.43
CA HIS A 136 -2.53 4.90 13.16
C HIS A 136 -2.08 3.44 13.14
N ILE A 137 -2.98 2.54 12.75
CA ILE A 137 -2.71 1.11 12.65
C ILE A 137 -3.13 0.60 11.28
N THR A 138 -2.31 -0.31 10.75
CA THR A 138 -2.67 -1.15 9.63
C THR A 138 -2.35 -2.58 9.98
N THR A 139 -3.39 -3.41 9.99
CA THR A 139 -3.31 -4.83 10.28
C THR A 139 -3.60 -5.62 9.01
N GLN A 140 -2.64 -6.43 8.58
CA GLN A 140 -2.81 -7.47 7.58
C GLN A 140 -3.16 -8.78 8.27
N LYS A 141 -4.29 -9.39 7.91
CA LYS A 141 -4.63 -10.76 8.33
C LYS A 141 -4.24 -11.74 7.24
N PHE A 142 -3.46 -12.76 7.59
CA PHE A 142 -3.00 -13.79 6.64
C PHE A 142 -3.98 -14.97 6.53
N GLN A 143 -4.83 -15.15 7.54
CA GLN A 143 -5.91 -16.13 7.54
C GLN A 143 -7.26 -15.41 7.56
N GLU A 144 -8.10 -15.70 6.58
CA GLU A 144 -9.51 -15.34 6.65
C GLU A 144 -10.22 -16.28 7.64
N ASN A 145 -11.06 -15.72 8.50
CA ASN A 145 -12.16 -16.50 9.07
C ASN A 145 -13.07 -16.86 7.89
N VAL A 146 -12.88 -18.04 7.28
CA VAL A 146 -13.74 -18.53 6.18
C VAL A 146 -14.82 -19.44 6.77
N PRO A 147 -16.04 -18.95 7.09
CA PRO A 147 -17.22 -19.79 6.99
C PRO A 147 -17.60 -19.85 5.50
N ASN A 148 -17.17 -20.92 4.83
CA ASN A 148 -17.59 -21.32 3.48
C ASN A 148 -17.44 -20.26 2.37
N SER A 149 -16.32 -20.23 1.66
CA SER A 149 -16.31 -19.82 0.26
C SER A 149 -15.10 -20.41 -0.46
N SER A 150 -15.40 -21.32 -1.38
CA SER A 150 -14.50 -21.84 -2.41
C SER A 150 -14.21 -20.72 -3.41
N SER A 151 -13.27 -19.83 -3.11
CA SER A 151 -12.73 -18.92 -4.11
C SER A 151 -11.24 -18.69 -3.85
N VAL A 152 -10.46 -19.49 -4.57
CA VAL A 152 -9.07 -19.28 -4.99
C VAL A 152 -8.45 -17.95 -4.53
N SER A 153 -7.67 -18.01 -3.48
CA SER A 153 -6.53 -17.13 -3.24
C SER A 153 -5.27 -18.00 -3.22
N THR A 154 -4.76 -18.30 -4.41
CA THR A 154 -3.42 -18.86 -4.58
C THR A 154 -2.40 -17.75 -4.37
N THR A 155 -2.27 -17.28 -3.14
CA THR A 155 -1.06 -16.58 -2.73
C THR A 155 -0.13 -17.66 -2.21
N SER A 156 0.99 -17.83 -2.91
CA SER A 156 2.06 -18.78 -2.67
C SER A 156 2.08 -19.31 -1.24
N LYS A 157 1.74 -20.60 -1.06
CA LYS A 157 2.35 -21.42 -0.01
C LYS A 157 3.86 -21.36 -0.23
N VAL A 158 4.51 -20.31 0.27
CA VAL A 158 5.92 -20.42 0.63
C VAL A 158 5.87 -21.34 1.84
N VAL A 159 6.21 -22.58 1.57
CA VAL A 159 6.31 -23.66 2.54
C VAL A 159 7.49 -23.32 3.46
N GLU A 160 7.28 -22.46 4.45
CA GLU A 160 7.94 -22.61 5.74
C GLU A 160 7.09 -23.64 6.49
N ASP A 161 7.41 -24.93 6.33
CA ASP A 161 6.67 -26.06 6.95
C ASP A 161 6.51 -25.94 8.48
N SER A 162 7.22 -24.99 9.11
CA SER A 162 7.19 -24.71 10.54
C SER A 162 6.39 -23.49 10.96
N VAL A 163 6.01 -22.56 10.07
CA VAL A 163 5.40 -21.27 10.46
C VAL A 163 3.99 -21.12 9.87
N ASN A 164 3.03 -20.75 10.72
CA ASN A 164 1.71 -20.32 10.29
C ASN A 164 1.41 -18.90 10.78
N TYR A 165 1.30 -17.95 9.85
CA TYR A 165 1.05 -16.54 10.14
C TYR A 165 -0.44 -16.28 10.39
N TYR A 166 -0.77 -15.50 11.41
CA TYR A 166 -2.15 -15.05 11.69
C TYR A 166 -2.35 -13.60 11.26
N SER A 167 -1.54 -12.70 11.81
CA SER A 167 -1.67 -11.27 11.57
C SER A 167 -0.32 -10.57 11.63
N MET A 168 -0.28 -9.36 11.08
CA MET A 168 0.80 -8.41 11.25
C MET A 168 0.23 -7.01 11.29
N SER A 169 0.60 -6.25 12.32
CA SER A 169 0.15 -4.89 12.52
C SER A 169 1.33 -3.93 12.56
N SER A 170 1.25 -2.87 11.76
CA SER A 170 2.16 -1.73 11.81
C SER A 170 1.45 -0.55 12.46
N ILE A 171 2.01 -0.04 13.55
CA ILE A 171 1.43 1.02 14.36
C ILE A 171 2.38 2.22 14.41
N GLU A 172 1.82 3.42 14.24
CA GLU A 172 2.45 4.71 14.53
C GLU A 172 1.66 5.41 15.62
N PHE A 173 2.26 5.59 16.80
CA PHE A 173 1.60 6.26 17.92
C PHE A 173 1.60 7.77 17.76
N THR A 174 0.52 8.42 18.19
CA THR A 174 0.34 9.88 18.04
C THR A 174 0.11 10.61 19.36
N ASP A 175 -0.18 9.90 20.45
CA ASP A 175 -0.47 10.49 21.76
C ASP A 175 0.81 10.60 22.61
N GLU A 176 1.29 11.83 22.83
CA GLU A 176 2.57 12.09 23.51
C GLU A 176 2.62 11.57 24.95
N GLU A 177 1.51 11.66 25.69
CA GLU A 177 1.44 11.22 27.08
C GLU A 177 1.57 9.69 27.16
N GLN A 178 0.80 8.97 26.34
CA GLN A 178 0.90 7.51 26.26
C GLN A 178 2.28 7.05 25.77
N ILE A 179 2.84 7.72 24.76
CA ILE A 179 4.17 7.42 24.23
C ILE A 179 5.22 7.55 25.33
N SER A 180 5.18 8.64 26.11
CA SER A 180 6.15 8.88 27.18
C SER A 180 6.02 7.83 28.29
N ALA A 181 4.79 7.55 28.74
CA ALA A 181 4.52 6.51 29.73
C ALA A 181 5.00 5.13 29.26
N PHE A 182 4.74 4.79 27.99
CA PHE A 182 5.15 3.52 27.41
C PHE A 182 6.67 3.39 27.31
N LYS A 183 7.39 4.44 26.89
CA LYS A 183 8.86 4.43 26.88
C LYS A 183 9.45 4.15 28.26
N THR A 184 8.90 4.78 29.31
CA THR A 184 9.31 4.50 30.69
C THR A 184 9.02 3.05 31.08
N ALA A 185 7.84 2.53 30.75
CA ALA A 185 7.46 1.16 31.05
C ALA A 185 8.34 0.13 30.34
N VAL A 186 8.66 0.33 29.05
CA VAL A 186 9.55 -0.53 28.26
C VAL A 186 10.95 -0.55 28.86
N ASN A 187 11.52 0.62 29.17
CA ASN A 187 12.89 0.73 29.69
C ASN A 187 13.06 0.10 31.09
N GLY A 188 12.01 0.12 31.91
CA GLY A 188 12.01 -0.49 33.25
C GLY A 188 11.64 -1.98 33.27
N SER A 189 11.27 -2.56 32.12
CA SER A 189 10.68 -3.90 32.05
C SER A 189 11.70 -4.96 31.66
N LYS A 190 11.68 -6.09 32.39
CA LYS A 190 12.44 -7.30 32.03
C LYS A 190 11.85 -8.08 30.84
N PHE A 191 10.65 -7.73 30.39
CA PHE A 191 9.95 -8.42 29.30
C PHE A 191 10.39 -7.92 27.92
N TRP A 192 11.03 -6.76 27.87
CA TRP A 192 11.60 -6.20 26.64
C TRP A 192 13.10 -6.43 26.61
N VAL A 193 13.60 -6.89 25.47
CA VAL A 193 15.03 -7.05 25.20
C VAL A 193 15.47 -6.09 24.11
N THR A 194 16.70 -5.60 24.20
CA THR A 194 17.30 -4.74 23.17
C THR A 194 18.09 -5.54 22.14
N THR A 195 18.22 -6.85 22.31
CA THR A 195 18.90 -7.76 21.38
C THR A 195 18.18 -9.10 21.37
N VAL A 196 17.81 -9.56 20.19
CA VAL A 196 17.28 -10.90 19.97
C VAL A 196 18.46 -11.88 19.90
N THR A 197 18.51 -12.83 20.84
CA THR A 197 19.57 -13.84 20.86
C THR A 197 19.41 -14.86 19.73
N THR A 198 20.48 -15.54 19.32
CA THR A 198 20.43 -16.54 18.24
C THR A 198 19.38 -17.65 18.44
N PRO A 199 19.19 -18.20 19.66
CA PRO A 199 18.11 -19.17 19.90
C PRO A 199 16.72 -18.55 19.73
N LEU A 200 16.55 -17.27 20.10
CA LEU A 200 15.26 -16.60 19.96
C LEU A 200 14.98 -16.22 18.51
N SER A 201 16.00 -15.84 17.73
CA SER A 201 15.84 -15.50 16.31
C SER A 201 15.41 -16.67 15.45
N SER A 202 15.73 -17.93 15.85
CA SER A 202 15.33 -19.11 15.07
C SER A 202 13.83 -19.42 15.13
N ILE A 203 13.12 -18.85 16.11
CA ILE A 203 11.66 -19.00 16.25
C ILE A 203 10.90 -17.74 15.83
N ILE A 204 11.59 -16.68 15.40
CA ILE A 204 10.97 -15.46 14.86
C ILE A 204 10.93 -15.56 13.34
N PRO A 205 9.75 -15.46 12.71
CA PRO A 205 9.61 -15.48 11.27
C PRO A 205 10.41 -14.38 10.57
N MET A 206 11.04 -14.73 9.44
CA MET A 206 11.90 -13.81 8.68
C MET A 206 11.15 -12.55 8.21
N LEU A 207 9.85 -12.69 7.91
CA LEU A 207 8.98 -11.58 7.53
C LEU A 207 8.96 -10.47 8.59
N TYR A 208 8.89 -10.85 9.86
CA TYR A 208 8.83 -9.89 10.97
C TYR A 208 10.20 -9.31 11.25
N SER A 209 11.25 -10.15 11.31
CA SER A 209 12.62 -9.68 11.59
C SER A 209 13.12 -8.69 10.55
N THR A 210 12.74 -8.86 9.28
CA THR A 210 13.13 -7.95 8.19
C THR A 210 12.44 -6.59 8.32
N GLN A 211 11.16 -6.56 8.73
CA GLN A 211 10.41 -5.32 8.88
C GLN A 211 10.78 -4.54 10.15
N SER A 212 11.34 -5.22 11.14
CA SER A 212 11.77 -4.62 12.40
C SER A 212 13.29 -4.47 12.52
N SER A 213 14.05 -4.48 11.43
CA SER A 213 15.53 -4.46 11.48
C SER A 213 16.11 -3.23 12.19
N GLU A 214 15.44 -2.09 12.05
CA GLU A 214 15.87 -0.81 12.62
C GLU A 214 15.29 -0.54 14.03
N PHE A 215 14.55 -1.49 14.60
CA PHE A 215 13.85 -1.30 15.87
C PHE A 215 14.79 -1.57 17.05
N ASN A 216 14.47 -1.04 18.24
CA ASN A 216 15.40 -1.05 19.38
C ASN A 216 14.94 -1.93 20.55
N TYR A 217 13.65 -2.26 20.63
CA TYR A 217 13.08 -3.06 21.69
C TYR A 217 12.26 -4.20 21.10
N PHE A 218 12.40 -5.39 21.67
CA PHE A 218 11.75 -6.61 21.19
C PHE A 218 11.14 -7.38 22.35
N MET A 219 10.01 -8.01 22.08
CA MET A 219 9.35 -8.97 22.97
C MET A 219 8.88 -10.15 22.12
N VAL A 220 9.19 -11.36 22.56
CA VAL A 220 8.58 -12.59 22.04
C VAL A 220 7.81 -13.22 23.17
N TYR A 221 6.50 -13.29 23.05
CA TYR A 221 5.64 -13.92 24.05
C TYR A 221 5.14 -15.27 23.54
N ASN A 222 5.40 -16.34 24.28
CA ASN A 222 4.82 -17.65 24.03
C ASN A 222 3.48 -17.76 24.75
N VAL A 223 2.40 -17.79 23.99
CA VAL A 223 1.05 -17.77 24.54
C VAL A 223 0.73 -19.06 25.28
N ASN A 224 1.15 -20.21 24.75
CA ASN A 224 0.84 -21.49 25.37
C ASN A 224 1.56 -21.71 26.71
N LEU A 225 2.74 -21.13 26.87
CA LEU A 225 3.58 -21.28 28.06
C LEU A 225 3.49 -20.08 29.01
N GLY A 226 2.96 -18.93 28.56
CA GLY A 226 2.91 -17.69 29.32
C GLY A 226 4.29 -17.11 29.62
N THR A 227 5.27 -17.33 28.73
CA THR A 227 6.67 -16.95 28.94
C THR A 227 7.17 -15.94 27.92
N TYR A 228 8.11 -15.10 28.35
CA TYR A 228 8.71 -14.04 27.53
C TYR A 228 10.14 -14.39 27.14
N ASN A 229 10.50 -14.14 25.89
CA ASN A 229 11.85 -14.21 25.34
C ASN A 229 12.56 -15.56 25.60
N THR A 230 11.77 -16.64 25.60
CA THR A 230 12.24 -18.00 25.90
C THR A 230 11.83 -18.95 24.78
N VAL A 231 12.77 -19.79 24.34
CA VAL A 231 12.48 -20.89 23.42
C VAL A 231 11.87 -22.07 24.21
N PRO A 232 10.81 -22.72 23.68
CA PRO A 232 10.26 -23.93 24.30
C PRO A 232 11.29 -25.04 24.46
N SER A 233 11.23 -25.76 25.59
CA SER A 233 12.11 -26.90 25.89
C SER A 233 11.59 -28.24 25.38
N LYS A 234 10.44 -28.25 24.71
CA LYS A 234 9.81 -29.43 24.13
C LYS A 234 9.43 -29.15 22.70
N SER A 235 9.58 -30.15 21.84
CA SER A 235 9.08 -30.08 20.47
C SER A 235 7.55 -29.98 20.49
N GLY A 236 7.00 -29.19 19.59
CA GLY A 236 5.56 -28.96 19.54
C GLY A 236 5.20 -27.67 18.82
N ASN A 237 3.90 -27.47 18.67
CA ASN A 237 3.36 -26.31 17.99
C ASN A 237 2.97 -25.23 19.01
N TYR A 238 3.53 -24.04 18.88
CA TYR A 238 3.36 -22.94 19.84
C TYR A 238 2.90 -21.67 19.14
N ARG A 239 1.90 -21.00 19.71
CA ARG A 239 1.46 -19.66 19.34
C ARG A 239 2.36 -18.63 20.00
N PHE A 240 2.83 -17.69 19.19
CA PHE A 240 3.70 -16.61 19.59
C PHE A 240 3.12 -15.26 19.18
N ILE A 241 3.38 -14.26 20.03
CA ILE A 241 3.21 -12.85 19.72
C ILE A 241 4.60 -12.23 19.72
N TYR A 242 5.00 -11.70 18.57
CA TYR A 242 6.21 -10.90 18.44
C TYR A 242 5.85 -9.42 18.44
N ILE A 243 6.53 -8.64 19.27
CA ILE A 243 6.38 -7.18 19.31
C ILE A 243 7.75 -6.56 19.17
N ALA A 244 7.90 -5.66 18.19
CA ALA A 244 9.06 -4.81 18.05
C ALA A 244 8.64 -3.35 18.22
N TYR A 245 9.43 -2.57 18.97
CA TYR A 245 9.19 -1.15 19.22
C TYR A 245 10.42 -0.30 18.88
N ASP A 246 10.21 0.70 18.04
CA ASP A 246 11.16 1.79 17.76
C ASP A 246 10.77 2.99 18.63
N SER A 247 11.57 3.20 19.67
CA SER A 247 11.37 4.28 20.63
C SER A 247 11.72 5.66 20.07
N SER A 248 12.48 5.75 18.98
CA SER A 248 12.83 7.03 18.36
C SER A 248 11.74 7.48 17.40
N GLY A 249 11.22 6.56 16.59
CA GLY A 249 10.14 6.81 15.64
C GLY A 249 8.73 6.69 16.22
N ASN A 250 8.57 6.21 17.45
CA ASN A 250 7.27 5.88 18.07
C ASN A 250 6.45 4.87 17.26
N LYS A 251 7.14 3.84 16.74
CA LYS A 251 6.57 2.83 15.85
C LYS A 251 6.56 1.47 16.50
N MET A 252 5.54 0.67 16.23
CA MET A 252 5.44 -0.71 16.73
C MET A 252 5.03 -1.67 15.63
N LEU A 253 5.71 -2.80 15.56
CA LEU A 253 5.31 -3.95 14.75
C LEU A 253 4.80 -5.04 15.69
N ILE A 254 3.62 -5.58 15.44
CA ILE A 254 3.06 -6.74 16.15
C ILE A 254 2.83 -7.85 15.14
N GLY A 255 3.40 -9.03 15.37
CA GLY A 255 3.20 -10.23 14.55
C GLY A 255 2.63 -11.37 15.38
N GLU A 256 1.56 -11.98 14.91
CA GLU A 256 0.98 -13.18 15.51
C GLU A 256 1.20 -14.38 14.60
N TYR A 257 1.72 -15.47 15.16
CA TYR A 257 2.05 -16.66 14.39
C TYR A 257 2.07 -17.89 15.27
N THR A 258 2.07 -19.04 14.62
CA THR A 258 2.31 -20.34 15.23
C THR A 258 3.61 -20.90 14.64
N TYR A 259 4.47 -21.45 15.49
CA TYR A 259 5.73 -22.06 15.09
C TYR A 259 5.87 -23.48 15.64
N ASN A 260 6.24 -24.41 14.76
CA ASN A 260 6.55 -25.79 15.13
C ASN A 260 8.02 -25.89 15.53
N VAL A 261 8.27 -25.96 16.84
CA VAL A 261 9.61 -26.14 17.41
C VAL A 261 9.99 -27.61 17.30
N THR A 262 11.15 -27.88 16.68
CA THR A 262 11.77 -29.21 16.61
C THR A 262 13.16 -29.16 17.26
N LEU A 263 13.35 -29.90 18.34
CA LEU A 263 14.62 -30.04 19.07
C LEU A 263 15.46 -31.23 18.60
#